data_AF-A0A7C8AC44-F1
#
_entry.id   AF-A0A7C8AC44-F1
#
_cell.length_a   1.000
_cell.length_b   1.000
_cell.length_c   1.000
_cell.angle_alpha   90.00
_cell.angle_beta   90.00
_cell.angle_gamma   90.00
#
_symmetry.space_group_name_H-M   'P 1'
#
loop_
_entity.id
_entity.type
_entity.pdbx_description
1 polymer ?
#
loop_
_entity_poly.entity_id
_entity_poly.type
_entity_poly.pdbx_seq_one_letter_code
_entity_poly.pdbx_strand_id
1 'polypeptide(L)'
;MAAMIDRRAALDVGTIDPNTVKKELIAAYPTKVARKRAKQIVINKEGEVPEIAANSRAIPGIITQRGCAYAGCKGVVLGPTRDFVNLTHGPIGCGFYSWLTRRNQTRPPTAEDPNFMTYCFSTDLQDENIVFGGEKKLRAAI
;
A
#
# COMPACT_ATOMS: atom_id res chain seq x y z
N MET A 1 -28.65 23.94 -12.17
CA MET A 1 -27.88 25.17 -11.84
C MET A 1 -26.71 24.75 -10.97
N ALA A 2 -25.62 24.30 -11.59
CA ALA A 2 -24.41 23.86 -10.90
C ALA A 2 -23.50 25.08 -10.72
N ALA A 3 -23.30 25.52 -9.48
CA ALA A 3 -22.29 26.52 -9.18
C ALA A 3 -20.92 25.87 -9.40
N MET A 4 -20.25 26.22 -10.49
CA MET A 4 -18.81 26.03 -10.64
C MET A 4 -18.13 26.90 -9.59
N ILE A 5 -17.74 26.29 -8.47
CA ILE A 5 -16.80 26.92 -7.53
C ILE A 5 -15.47 27.00 -8.26
N ASP A 6 -15.08 28.21 -8.63
CA ASP A 6 -13.73 28.53 -9.09
C ASP A 6 -12.73 28.13 -7.98
N ARG A 7 -12.04 27.00 -8.18
CA ARG A 7 -11.06 26.46 -7.23
C ARG A 7 -9.69 27.14 -7.32
N ARG A 8 -9.55 28.21 -8.12
CA ARG A 8 -8.29 28.94 -8.33
C ARG A 8 -8.24 30.32 -7.67
N ALA A 9 -9.33 30.78 -7.06
CA ALA A 9 -9.31 31.96 -6.20
C ALA A 9 -8.61 31.64 -4.87
N ALA A 10 -7.30 31.85 -4.85
CA ALA A 10 -6.47 32.17 -3.69
C ALA A 10 -6.76 31.40 -2.37
N LEU A 11 -6.16 30.22 -2.22
CA LEU A 11 -5.87 29.69 -0.89
C LEU A 11 -4.66 30.46 -0.33
N ASP A 12 -4.93 31.64 0.23
CA ASP A 12 -3.95 32.40 0.99
C ASP A 12 -3.66 31.63 2.28
N VAL A 13 -2.52 30.92 2.34
CA VAL A 13 -2.22 29.91 3.38
C VAL A 13 -2.26 30.49 4.81
N GLY A 14 -2.17 31.81 4.96
CA GLY A 14 -2.32 32.53 6.23
C GLY A 14 -3.76 32.69 6.75
N THR A 15 -4.79 32.37 5.96
CA THR A 15 -6.21 32.59 6.33
C THR A 15 -6.99 31.32 6.67
N ILE A 16 -6.39 30.15 6.52
CA ILE A 16 -7.07 28.86 6.70
C ILE A 16 -6.79 28.35 8.12
N ASP A 17 -7.81 28.39 9.00
CA ASP A 17 -7.72 27.76 10.31
C ASP A 17 -7.72 26.21 10.17
N PRO A 18 -6.63 25.51 10.55
CA PRO A 18 -6.55 24.06 10.43
C PRO A 18 -7.60 23.33 11.28
N ASN A 19 -8.10 23.93 12.36
CA ASN A 19 -9.16 23.35 13.19
C ASN A 19 -10.49 23.28 12.44
N THR A 20 -10.83 24.36 11.73
CA THR A 20 -12.01 24.43 10.87
C THR A 20 -11.92 23.39 9.76
N VAL A 21 -10.79 23.29 9.05
CA VAL A 21 -10.58 22.28 8.00
C VAL A 21 -10.73 20.86 8.55
N LYS A 22 -10.10 20.56 9.69
CA LYS A 22 -10.24 19.24 10.34
C LYS A 22 -11.71 18.93 10.64
N LYS A 23 -12.47 19.89 11.16
CA LYS A 23 -13.89 19.71 11.50
C LYS A 23 -14.72 19.41 10.25
N GLU A 24 -14.52 20.15 9.16
CA GLU A 24 -15.21 19.94 7.89
C GLU A 24 -14.90 18.57 7.27
N LEU A 25 -13.61 18.17 7.25
CA LEU A 25 -13.18 16.87 6.75
C LEU A 25 -13.80 15.70 7.53
N ILE A 26 -13.98 15.86 8.84
CA ILE A 26 -14.53 14.81 9.71
C ILE A 26 -16.05 14.75 9.60
N ALA A 27 -16.73 15.88 9.40
CA ALA A 27 -18.18 15.98 9.32
C ALA A 27 -18.78 15.19 8.14
N ALA A 28 -18.02 14.96 7.07
CA ALA A 28 -18.43 14.14 5.94
C ALA A 28 -18.61 12.64 6.29
N TYR A 29 -18.06 12.19 7.42
CA TYR A 29 -18.09 10.77 7.80
C TYR A 29 -19.24 10.43 8.75
N PRO A 30 -19.77 9.19 8.70
CA PRO A 30 -20.65 8.67 9.75
C PRO A 30 -19.98 8.74 11.13
N THR A 31 -20.77 8.92 12.19
CA THR A 31 -20.29 9.19 13.57
C THR A 31 -19.19 8.23 14.04
N LYS A 32 -19.31 6.93 13.76
CA LYS A 32 -18.30 5.91 14.14
C LYS A 32 -16.97 6.10 13.41
N VAL A 33 -17.03 6.43 12.11
CA VAL A 33 -15.85 6.68 11.27
C VAL A 33 -15.22 8.01 11.64
N ALA A 34 -16.04 9.06 11.79
CA ALA A 34 -15.63 10.40 12.24
C ALA A 34 -14.83 10.34 13.55
N ARG A 35 -15.37 9.66 14.58
CA ARG A 35 -14.70 9.49 15.88
C ARG A 35 -13.33 8.82 15.77
N LYS A 36 -13.18 7.84 14.86
CA LYS A 36 -11.90 7.15 14.65
C LYS A 36 -10.94 8.02 13.84
N ARG A 37 -11.40 8.68 12.78
CA ARG A 37 -10.60 9.56 11.93
C ARG A 37 -10.12 10.82 12.64
N ALA A 38 -10.89 11.34 13.60
CA ALA A 38 -10.50 12.48 14.44
C ALA A 38 -9.19 12.27 15.21
N LYS A 39 -8.86 11.01 15.54
CA LYS A 39 -7.60 10.63 16.22
C LYS A 39 -6.42 10.47 15.25
N GLN A 40 -6.67 10.44 13.94
CA GLN A 40 -5.67 10.21 12.89
C GLN A 40 -5.40 11.45 12.03
N ILE A 41 -6.03 12.57 12.36
CA ILE A 41 -5.86 13.88 11.73
C ILE A 41 -5.60 14.83 12.89
N VAL A 42 -4.36 15.27 13.08
CA VAL A 42 -3.94 16.10 14.20
C VAL A 42 -3.21 17.32 13.64
N ILE A 43 -3.43 18.47 14.26
CA ILE A 43 -2.86 19.73 13.82
C ILE A 43 -1.50 19.84 14.48
N ASN A 44 -0.46 19.94 13.64
CA ASN A 44 0.89 20.10 14.13
C ASN A 44 1.07 21.52 14.70
N LYS A 45 1.89 21.66 15.74
CA LYS A 45 2.28 22.95 16.29
C LYS A 45 3.79 23.00 16.38
N GLU A 46 4.37 24.15 16.06
CA GLU A 46 5.80 24.31 16.20
C GLU A 46 6.21 24.19 17.67
N GLY A 47 7.25 23.41 17.97
CA GLY A 47 7.71 23.14 19.33
C GLY A 47 6.96 22.04 20.09
N GLU A 48 5.88 21.48 19.55
CA GLU A 48 5.11 20.38 20.16
C GLU A 48 4.86 19.27 19.12
N VAL A 49 5.21 18.02 19.44
CA VAL A 49 4.87 16.87 18.59
C VAL A 49 3.58 16.24 19.14
N PRO A 50 2.42 16.48 18.53
CA PRO A 50 1.16 15.96 19.05
C PRO A 50 1.07 14.44 18.86
N GLU A 51 0.48 13.76 19.84
CA GLU A 51 0.19 12.33 19.73
C GLU A 51 -0.84 12.05 18.62
N ILE A 52 -0.55 11.09 17.74
CA ILE A 52 -1.43 10.67 16.65
C ILE A 52 -1.67 9.16 16.68
N ALA A 53 -2.92 8.75 16.50
CA ALA A 53 -3.27 7.33 16.47
C ALA A 53 -2.84 6.66 15.15
N ALA A 54 -1.64 6.09 15.14
CA ALA A 54 -1.08 5.34 14.03
C ALA A 54 -1.29 3.82 14.15
N ASN A 55 -0.86 3.07 13.13
CA ASN A 55 -0.82 1.59 13.10
C ASN A 55 -2.13 0.84 13.50
N SER A 56 -3.30 1.47 13.38
CA SER A 56 -4.59 0.82 13.60
C SER A 56 -5.17 0.28 12.29
N ARG A 57 -6.06 -0.72 12.36
CA ARG A 57 -6.71 -1.30 11.16
C ARG A 57 -7.42 -0.22 10.32
N ALA A 58 -7.33 -0.33 8.99
CA ALA A 58 -8.06 0.55 8.09
C ALA A 58 -9.58 0.42 8.30
N ILE A 59 -10.31 1.49 8.02
CA ILE A 59 -11.77 1.50 8.11
C ILE A 59 -12.32 0.91 6.80
N PRO A 60 -13.24 -0.07 6.84
CA PRO A 60 -13.83 -0.63 5.63
C PRO A 60 -14.50 0.45 4.76
N GLY A 61 -14.31 0.37 3.44
CA GLY A 61 -14.92 1.29 2.48
C GLY A 61 -14.29 2.70 2.42
N ILE A 62 -13.24 3.00 3.20
CA ILE A 62 -12.66 4.36 3.27
C ILE A 62 -11.68 4.69 2.14
N ILE A 63 -11.52 3.79 1.16
CA ILE A 63 -10.57 3.95 0.04
C ILE A 63 -9.15 4.26 0.57
N THR A 64 -8.61 3.34 1.37
CA THR A 64 -7.29 3.50 1.98
C THR A 64 -6.17 3.33 0.94
N GLN A 65 -5.09 4.10 1.08
CA GLN A 65 -3.87 3.97 0.26
C GLN A 65 -2.89 2.90 0.79
N ARG A 66 -3.33 2.03 1.70
CA ARG A 66 -2.48 0.97 2.26
C ARG A 66 -2.41 -0.23 1.32
N GLY A 67 -1.25 -0.90 1.33
CA GLY A 67 -1.09 -2.24 0.77
C GLY A 67 -1.33 -3.35 1.80
N CYS A 68 -0.80 -4.54 1.51
CA CYS A 68 -0.84 -5.72 2.38
C CYS A 68 0.57 -6.14 2.84
N ALA A 69 0.63 -7.12 3.76
CA ALA A 69 1.90 -7.65 4.26
C ALA A 69 2.77 -8.28 3.15
N TYR A 70 2.16 -8.95 2.16
CA TYR A 70 2.89 -9.49 1.00
C TYR A 70 3.61 -8.38 0.21
N ALA A 71 2.96 -7.24 -0.02
CA ALA A 71 3.58 -6.11 -0.70
C ALA A 71 4.80 -5.60 0.09
N GLY A 72 4.73 -5.54 1.43
CA GLY A 72 5.86 -5.17 2.28
C GLY A 72 7.00 -6.20 2.26
N CYS A 73 6.68 -7.49 2.37
CA CYS A 73 7.69 -8.53 2.39
C CYS A 73 8.31 -8.75 1.00
N LYS A 74 7.52 -9.24 0.03
CA LYS A 74 8.01 -9.56 -1.32
C LYS A 74 8.27 -8.31 -2.13
N GLY A 75 7.34 -7.36 -2.17
CA GLY A 75 7.47 -6.19 -3.06
C GLY A 75 8.53 -5.16 -2.64
N VAL A 76 8.79 -5.03 -1.33
CA VAL A 76 9.70 -4.01 -0.79
C VAL A 76 11.02 -4.60 -0.29
N VAL A 77 10.98 -5.61 0.58
CA VAL A 77 12.19 -6.11 1.26
C VAL A 77 12.93 -7.18 0.44
N LEU A 78 12.24 -8.24 0.02
CA LEU A 78 12.88 -9.39 -0.64
C LEU A 78 13.00 -9.23 -2.16
N GLY A 79 12.06 -8.53 -2.78
CA GLY A 79 12.00 -8.35 -4.23
C GLY A 79 13.20 -7.63 -4.86
N PRO A 80 13.89 -6.68 -4.19
CA PRO A 80 15.10 -6.07 -4.72
C PRO A 80 16.32 -6.99 -4.79
N THR A 81 16.28 -8.19 -4.20
CA THR A 81 17.41 -9.10 -4.24
C THR A 81 17.45 -9.86 -5.57
N ARG A 82 18.62 -9.90 -6.20
CA ARG A 82 18.79 -10.35 -7.59
C ARG A 82 19.16 -11.83 -7.73
N ASP A 83 19.77 -12.42 -6.70
CA ASP A 83 20.47 -13.71 -6.77
C ASP A 83 19.68 -14.87 -6.16
N PHE A 84 18.43 -14.63 -5.75
CA PHE A 84 17.50 -15.70 -5.39
C PHE A 84 16.12 -15.51 -6.02
N VAL A 85 15.41 -16.63 -6.18
CA VAL A 85 14.06 -16.67 -6.73
C VAL A 85 13.05 -16.33 -5.63
N ASN A 86 12.30 -15.26 -5.84
CA ASN A 86 11.14 -14.91 -5.01
C ASN A 86 9.89 -15.62 -5.56
N LEU A 87 9.55 -16.79 -5.03
CA LEU A 87 8.36 -17.55 -5.44
C LEU A 87 7.10 -17.04 -4.72
N THR A 88 6.15 -16.49 -5.48
CA THR A 88 4.83 -16.13 -4.94
C THR A 88 3.96 -17.37 -4.86
N HIS A 89 3.76 -17.91 -3.66
CA HIS A 89 2.87 -19.04 -3.46
C HIS A 89 1.42 -18.57 -3.25
N GLY A 90 0.62 -18.65 -4.30
CA GLY A 90 -0.76 -18.18 -4.32
C GLY A 90 -1.33 -18.11 -5.73
N PRO A 91 -2.55 -17.57 -5.91
CA PRO A 91 -3.10 -17.22 -7.22
C PRO A 91 -2.24 -16.16 -7.94
N ILE A 92 -2.36 -16.07 -9.27
CA ILE A 92 -1.47 -15.24 -10.10
C ILE A 92 -1.44 -13.74 -9.76
N GLY A 93 -2.53 -13.18 -9.23
CA GLY A 93 -2.74 -11.73 -9.11
C GLY A 93 -1.64 -11.02 -8.29
N CYS A 94 -1.25 -11.53 -7.13
CA CYS A 94 -0.25 -10.89 -6.27
C CYS A 94 1.11 -10.77 -6.97
N GLY A 95 1.53 -11.82 -7.67
CA GLY A 95 2.78 -11.83 -8.43
C GLY A 95 2.73 -10.82 -9.57
N PHE A 96 1.67 -10.89 -10.38
CA PHE A 96 1.48 -10.02 -11.54
C PHE A 96 1.46 -8.53 -11.18
N TYR A 97 0.63 -8.12 -10.20
CA TYR A 97 0.51 -6.70 -9.83
C TYR A 97 1.73 -6.15 -9.06
N SER A 98 2.61 -7.02 -8.58
CA SER A 98 3.87 -6.62 -7.95
C SER A 98 5.08 -6.75 -8.89
N TRP A 99 4.88 -7.14 -10.15
CA TRP A 99 5.95 -7.36 -11.10
C TRP A 99 6.42 -6.03 -11.69
N LEU A 100 7.63 -5.61 -11.31
CA LEU A 100 8.29 -4.39 -11.81
C LEU A 100 7.51 -3.08 -11.61
N THR A 101 6.49 -3.06 -10.74
CA THR A 101 5.79 -1.83 -10.35
C THR A 101 6.61 -0.97 -9.40
N ARG A 102 7.51 -1.57 -8.62
CA ARG A 102 8.56 -0.88 -7.85
C ARG A 102 9.87 -0.88 -8.65
N ARG A 103 10.43 0.31 -8.89
CA ARG A 103 11.62 0.55 -9.73
C ARG A 103 12.94 0.24 -9.01
N ASN A 104 13.06 -0.96 -8.46
CA ASN A 104 14.31 -1.43 -7.86
C ASN A 104 15.30 -1.69 -9.01
N GLN A 105 16.46 -1.03 -8.97
CA GLN A 105 17.48 -1.23 -9.99
C GLN A 105 18.44 -2.33 -9.55
N THR A 106 18.88 -3.13 -10.52
CA THR A 106 19.85 -4.20 -10.32
C THR A 106 20.87 -4.14 -11.43
N ARG A 107 22.12 -4.41 -11.08
CA ARG A 107 23.20 -4.65 -12.02
C ARG A 107 24.03 -5.81 -11.46
N PRO A 108 23.99 -6.99 -12.09
CA PRO A 108 24.89 -8.06 -11.70
C PRO A 108 26.36 -7.66 -11.97
N PRO A 109 27.35 -8.20 -11.23
CA PRO A 109 28.77 -7.93 -11.46
C PRO A 109 29.24 -8.35 -12.86
N THR A 110 28.75 -9.49 -13.36
CA THR A 110 29.03 -10.04 -14.69
C THR A 110 27.74 -10.38 -15.45
N ALA A 111 27.83 -10.73 -16.73
CA ALA A 111 26.66 -11.11 -17.53
C ALA A 111 26.15 -12.52 -17.18
N GLU A 112 27.03 -13.34 -16.61
CA GLU A 112 26.80 -14.72 -16.21
C GLU A 112 26.17 -14.82 -14.81
N ASP A 113 26.30 -13.77 -14.00
CA ASP A 113 25.74 -13.69 -12.66
C ASP A 113 24.20 -13.66 -12.66
N PRO A 114 23.54 -14.35 -11.72
CA PRO A 114 22.09 -14.42 -11.67
C PRO A 114 21.44 -13.05 -11.45
N ASN A 115 20.34 -12.83 -12.16
CA ASN A 115 19.47 -11.68 -11.98
C ASN A 115 18.00 -12.06 -12.19
N PHE A 116 17.36 -12.51 -11.12
CA PHE A 116 15.97 -12.94 -11.11
C PHE A 116 14.99 -11.81 -10.76
N MET A 117 15.48 -10.63 -10.38
CA MET A 117 14.65 -9.51 -9.92
C MET A 117 13.64 -9.04 -10.99
N THR A 118 14.00 -9.14 -12.26
CA THR A 118 13.14 -8.70 -13.38
C THR A 118 12.05 -9.70 -13.76
N TYR A 119 11.94 -10.81 -13.04
CA TYR A 119 10.98 -11.88 -13.33
C TYR A 119 9.92 -12.00 -12.23
N CYS A 120 8.83 -12.68 -12.57
CA CYS A 120 7.77 -13.03 -11.63
C CYS A 120 7.60 -14.55 -11.59
N PHE A 121 7.95 -15.15 -10.45
CA PHE A 121 7.73 -16.57 -10.19
C PHE A 121 6.50 -16.74 -9.31
N SER A 122 5.59 -17.63 -9.71
CA SER A 122 4.36 -17.92 -8.97
C SER A 122 3.99 -19.39 -9.10
N THR A 123 3.36 -19.94 -8.07
CA THR A 123 2.75 -21.28 -8.16
C THR A 123 1.40 -21.27 -8.87
N ASP A 124 0.82 -20.08 -9.11
CA ASP A 124 -0.47 -19.89 -9.76
C ASP A 124 -1.53 -20.90 -9.30
N LEU A 125 -1.90 -20.81 -8.03
CA LEU A 125 -2.84 -21.75 -7.41
C LEU A 125 -4.19 -21.69 -8.12
N GLN A 126 -4.66 -22.88 -8.51
CA GLN A 126 -5.98 -23.09 -9.10
C GLN A 126 -6.94 -23.63 -8.03
N ASP A 127 -8.22 -23.72 -8.35
CA ASP A 127 -9.28 -24.20 -7.45
C ASP A 127 -8.93 -25.54 -6.80
N GLU A 128 -8.36 -26.49 -7.55
CA GLU A 128 -7.90 -27.78 -7.00
C GLU A 128 -6.88 -27.59 -5.87
N ASN A 129 -5.98 -26.63 -5.98
CA ASN A 129 -4.98 -26.34 -4.95
C ASN A 129 -5.58 -25.60 -3.74
N ILE A 130 -6.69 -24.90 -3.91
CA ILE A 130 -7.45 -24.30 -2.80
C ILE A 130 -8.21 -25.39 -2.03
N VAL A 131 -8.82 -26.33 -2.75
CA VAL A 131 -9.62 -27.41 -2.16
C VAL A 131 -8.74 -28.46 -1.48
N PHE A 132 -7.65 -28.90 -2.13
CA PHE A 132 -6.83 -30.03 -1.67
C PHE A 132 -5.45 -29.62 -1.14
N GLY A 133 -5.15 -28.31 -1.10
CA GLY A 133 -3.88 -27.77 -0.65
C GLY A 133 -2.83 -27.62 -1.77
N GLY A 134 -1.97 -26.62 -1.61
CA GLY A 134 -0.94 -26.25 -2.59
C GLY A 134 0.43 -26.90 -2.39
N GLU A 135 0.62 -27.69 -1.33
CA GLU A 135 1.95 -28.17 -0.89
C GLU A 135 2.68 -29.01 -1.95
N LYS A 136 1.96 -29.93 -2.62
CA LYS A 136 2.54 -30.75 -3.69
C LYS A 136 2.98 -29.90 -4.88
N LYS A 137 2.20 -28.88 -5.22
CA LYS A 137 2.51 -27.93 -6.30
C LYS A 137 3.68 -27.03 -5.92
N LEU A 138 3.74 -26.58 -4.67
CA LEU A 138 4.87 -25.82 -4.14
C LEU A 138 6.16 -26.64 -4.22
N ARG A 139 6.13 -27.90 -3.79
CA ARG A 139 7.28 -28.81 -3.88
C ARG A 139 7.73 -29.03 -5.32
N ALA A 140 6.81 -29.14 -6.27
CA ALA A 140 7.16 -29.30 -7.69
C ALA A 140 7.71 -28.02 -8.34
N ALA A 141 7.45 -26.85 -7.74
CA ALA A 141 7.93 -25.55 -8.22
C ALA A 141 9.31 -25.15 -7.67
N ILE A 142 9.79 -25.83 -6.62
CA ILE A 142 11.11 -25.65 -6.00
C ILE A 142 12.06 -26.69 -6.58
#